data_AF-A0A951IGX2-F1
#
_entry.id   AF-A0A951IGX2-F1
#
_cell.length_a   1.000
_cell.length_b   1.000
_cell.length_c   1.000
_cell.angle_alpha   90.00
_cell.angle_beta   90.00
_cell.angle_gamma   90.00
#
_symmetry.space_group_name_H-M   'P 1'
#
loop_
_entity.id
_entity.type
_entity.pdbx_description
1 polymer ?
#
loop_
_entity_poly.entity_id
_entity_poly.type
_entity_poly.pdbx_seq_one_letter_code
_entity_poly.pdbx_strand_id
1 'polypeptide(L)'
;MLSRRHMLQAMAASVLGAADAKAKPASLDFGPPSPFSHDALKQRAKALAEKPYEPPPRPDPDIVQKLDYDAHGKLRFRYEYALWGDGGGAYPITFQHVGKYFPKTVRMYAVAKGEAREILYRPDYFTIPPTSPAAGLPKDASAFAGLWIMEARDGPDWKALEPWVTFLGASYFRAVGELGQVGMSARGAALTPGGPGPEEFPDFVAHWIEPAATDDDPVILHSLLDSPSLAGAYRFALHRSKGVVMDIEADLHTRAPIERLGIAPLTSMFWYSQTAKPTAVDWRPSVHDSDGLALWTRAGEHIWRPLNNPPRTTLSSFLDENPRGFGLLQRDRNFDHYQDGVKYEKRPSTWVEPLGDWGQGAVQLLEFPTDDEIHDNIVASWVPKAPTEAGQNFAFTYRLYWLADEP
;
A
#
# COMPACT_ATOMS: atom_id res chain seq x y z
N MET A 1 72.45 37.17 27.57
CA MET A 1 71.48 37.55 28.63
C MET A 1 70.70 38.73 28.08
N LEU A 2 69.37 38.74 27.92
CA LEU A 2 68.30 38.24 28.79
C LEU A 2 67.36 37.22 28.10
N SER A 3 66.75 36.40 28.94
CA SER A 3 66.25 35.04 28.65
C SER A 3 64.78 34.96 28.21
N ARG A 4 64.45 33.83 27.56
CA ARG A 4 63.15 33.26 27.13
C ARG A 4 62.02 33.15 28.19
N ARG A 5 61.99 33.98 29.24
CA ARG A 5 61.07 33.85 30.40
C ARG A 5 60.07 35.00 30.60
N HIS A 6 59.97 35.97 29.68
CA HIS A 6 59.04 37.11 29.82
C HIS A 6 57.95 37.21 28.73
N MET A 7 57.72 36.14 27.96
CA MET A 7 56.57 36.03 27.03
C MET A 7 55.49 35.07 27.56
N LEU A 8 55.36 34.98 28.88
CA LEU A 8 54.35 34.17 29.59
C LEU A 8 53.76 35.00 30.72
N GLN A 9 52.99 36.05 30.41
CA GLN A 9 52.03 36.69 31.34
C GLN A 9 51.26 37.86 30.70
N ALA A 10 50.62 37.61 29.56
CA ALA A 10 49.58 38.51 29.07
C ALA A 10 48.42 37.70 28.48
N MET A 11 47.40 37.48 29.32
CA MET A 11 45.99 37.23 29.00
C MET A 11 45.70 35.94 28.19
N ALA A 12 45.26 34.81 28.76
CA ALA A 12 44.11 34.58 29.65
C ALA A 12 42.81 35.26 29.16
N ALA A 13 42.40 34.95 27.92
CA ALA A 13 41.01 34.96 27.40
C ALA A 13 41.15 34.69 25.89
N SER A 14 40.94 33.48 25.35
CA SER A 14 39.63 32.98 24.96
C SER A 14 39.86 31.62 24.28
N VAL A 15 39.90 30.53 25.04
CA VAL A 15 39.59 29.22 24.46
C VAL A 15 38.09 29.08 24.61
N LEU A 16 37.34 29.76 23.74
CA LEU A 16 35.97 29.35 23.46
C LEU A 16 36.13 27.93 22.91
N GLY A 17 35.76 26.95 23.74
CA GLY A 17 35.60 25.59 23.27
C GLY A 17 34.76 25.65 22.01
N ALA A 18 35.31 25.16 20.91
CA ALA A 18 34.49 24.64 19.85
C ALA A 18 33.66 23.54 20.53
N ALA A 19 32.47 23.90 21.01
CA ALA A 19 31.44 22.93 21.19
C ALA A 19 31.31 22.30 19.81
N ASP A 20 31.80 21.06 19.68
CA ASP A 20 31.36 20.17 18.63
C ASP A 20 29.84 20.27 18.67
N ALA A 21 29.29 21.04 17.72
CA ALA A 21 27.88 21.03 17.45
C ALA A 21 27.63 19.62 16.92
N LYS A 22 27.43 18.67 17.84
CA LYS A 22 26.93 17.35 17.51
C LYS A 22 25.70 17.62 16.67
N ALA A 23 25.81 17.33 15.37
CA ALA A 23 24.70 17.46 14.46
C ALA A 23 23.51 16.78 15.11
N LYS A 24 22.40 17.52 15.26
CA LYS A 24 21.17 16.98 15.83
C LYS A 24 20.88 15.67 15.07
N PRO A 25 20.63 14.54 15.75
CA PRO A 25 20.31 13.30 15.05
C PRO A 25 19.15 13.55 14.10
N ALA A 26 19.24 12.99 12.90
CA ALA A 26 18.16 13.07 11.93
C ALA A 26 16.89 12.52 12.58
N SER A 27 15.82 13.29 12.55
CA SER A 27 14.55 12.93 13.16
C SER A 27 13.41 13.49 12.32
N LEU A 28 12.30 12.78 12.29
CA LEU A 28 11.06 13.29 11.73
C LEU A 28 10.56 14.49 12.55
N ASP A 29 10.01 15.48 11.87
CA ASP A 29 9.30 16.58 12.48
C ASP A 29 7.83 16.19 12.66
N PHE A 30 7.32 16.45 13.85
CA PHE A 30 5.98 16.04 14.26
C PHE A 30 5.13 17.24 14.63
N GLY A 31 3.88 17.25 14.18
CA GLY A 31 2.86 18.19 14.61
C GLY A 31 2.49 18.02 16.09
N PRO A 32 1.57 18.89 16.59
CA PRO A 32 1.04 18.77 17.94
C PRO A 32 0.29 17.43 18.11
N PRO A 33 0.31 16.83 19.31
CA PRO A 33 -0.47 15.62 19.59
C PRO A 33 -1.96 15.92 19.55
N SER A 34 -2.72 14.93 19.08
CA SER A 34 -4.18 14.92 19.14
C SER A 34 -4.68 13.55 19.58
N PRO A 35 -5.78 13.46 20.36
CA PRO A 35 -6.35 12.18 20.74
C PRO A 35 -6.73 11.33 19.51
N PHE A 36 -6.48 10.04 19.59
CA PHE A 36 -6.78 9.09 18.52
C PHE A 36 -7.39 7.80 19.05
N SER A 37 -8.41 7.32 18.35
CA SER A 37 -8.94 5.97 18.49
C SER A 37 -9.52 5.50 17.14
N HIS A 38 -9.62 4.19 16.96
CA HIS A 38 -10.24 3.63 15.75
C HIS A 38 -11.71 4.03 15.62
N ASP A 39 -12.46 4.08 16.72
CA ASP A 39 -13.86 4.53 16.71
C ASP A 39 -13.99 6.00 16.28
N ALA A 40 -13.07 6.87 16.71
CA ALA A 40 -13.05 8.26 16.24
C ALA A 40 -12.79 8.32 14.72
N LEU A 41 -11.98 7.42 14.18
CA LEU A 41 -11.74 7.31 12.74
C LEU A 41 -12.99 6.83 11.99
N LYS A 42 -13.73 5.85 12.51
CA LYS A 42 -15.03 5.41 11.96
C LYS A 42 -16.02 6.57 11.90
N GLN A 43 -16.16 7.33 12.98
CA GLN A 43 -17.02 8.52 13.01
C GLN A 43 -16.57 9.58 12.01
N ARG A 44 -15.25 9.76 11.83
CA ARG A 44 -14.71 10.68 10.83
C ARG A 44 -15.06 10.24 9.41
N ALA A 45 -14.93 8.95 9.08
CA ALA A 45 -15.31 8.41 7.78
C ALA A 45 -16.80 8.61 7.48
N LYS A 46 -17.66 8.32 8.46
CA LYS A 46 -19.11 8.58 8.35
C LYS A 46 -19.40 10.05 8.05
N ALA A 47 -18.79 10.96 8.80
CA ALA A 47 -18.97 12.40 8.61
C ALA A 47 -18.45 12.91 7.24
N LEU A 48 -17.51 12.20 6.61
CA LEU A 48 -17.05 12.53 5.24
C LEU A 48 -18.06 12.09 4.18
N ALA A 49 -18.73 10.95 4.37
CA ALA A 49 -19.78 10.50 3.44
C ALA A 49 -21.02 11.40 3.47
N GLU A 50 -21.26 12.12 4.58
CA GLU A 50 -22.38 13.06 4.74
C GLU A 50 -22.13 14.45 4.10
N LYS A 51 -20.95 14.67 3.52
CA LYS A 51 -20.54 15.95 2.92
C LYS A 51 -20.13 15.78 1.46
N PRO A 52 -20.15 16.84 0.64
CA PRO A 52 -19.56 16.81 -0.70
C PRO A 52 -18.10 16.35 -0.64
N TYR A 53 -17.70 15.51 -1.60
CA TYR A 53 -16.34 15.03 -1.70
C TYR A 53 -15.35 16.18 -1.99
N GLU A 54 -14.25 16.20 -1.26
CA GLU A 54 -13.11 17.09 -1.49
C GLU A 54 -11.88 16.24 -1.85
N PRO A 55 -11.30 16.41 -3.06
CA PRO A 55 -10.16 15.62 -3.46
C PRO A 55 -8.93 15.92 -2.59
N PRO A 56 -8.08 14.91 -2.32
CA PRO A 56 -6.87 15.12 -1.53
C PRO A 56 -5.91 16.10 -2.23
N PRO A 57 -5.07 16.83 -1.47
CA PRO A 57 -4.18 17.82 -2.05
C PRO A 57 -3.25 17.19 -3.08
N ARG A 58 -3.16 17.86 -4.23
CA ARG A 58 -2.28 17.52 -5.35
C ARG A 58 -1.22 18.61 -5.46
N PRO A 59 0.07 18.32 -5.21
CA PRO A 59 1.15 19.27 -5.43
C PRO A 59 1.22 19.65 -6.92
N ASP A 60 1.96 20.73 -7.23
CA ASP A 60 2.01 21.33 -8.58
C ASP A 60 1.98 20.26 -9.70
N PRO A 61 0.86 20.14 -10.44
CA PRO A 61 0.69 19.11 -11.44
C PRO A 61 1.74 19.17 -12.55
N ASP A 62 2.24 20.36 -12.91
CA ASP A 62 3.23 20.54 -13.98
C ASP A 62 4.61 20.04 -13.57
N ILE A 63 4.89 20.02 -12.27
CA ILE A 63 6.10 19.41 -11.70
C ILE A 63 5.90 17.90 -11.53
N VAL A 64 4.81 17.50 -10.88
CA VAL A 64 4.55 16.09 -10.52
C VAL A 64 4.43 15.20 -11.76
N GLN A 65 3.85 15.69 -12.85
CA GLN A 65 3.75 14.93 -14.12
C GLN A 65 5.10 14.63 -14.77
N LYS A 66 6.15 15.40 -14.45
CA LYS A 66 7.53 15.19 -14.95
C LYS A 66 8.31 14.20 -14.09
N LEU A 67 7.77 13.77 -12.95
CA LEU A 67 8.31 12.71 -12.11
C LEU A 67 7.83 11.35 -12.66
N ASP A 68 8.32 11.00 -13.83
CA ASP A 68 8.13 9.68 -14.43
C ASP A 68 8.90 8.57 -13.67
N TYR A 69 8.89 7.35 -14.20
CA TYR A 69 9.49 6.20 -13.53
C TYR A 69 10.98 6.42 -13.17
N ASP A 70 11.79 6.92 -14.10
CA ASP A 70 13.22 7.14 -13.88
C ASP A 70 13.47 8.32 -12.92
N ALA A 71 12.74 9.43 -13.10
CA ALA A 71 12.89 10.59 -12.23
C ALA A 71 12.44 10.30 -10.80
N HIS A 72 11.31 9.60 -10.62
CA HIS A 72 10.81 9.18 -9.31
C HIS A 72 11.73 8.16 -8.65
N GLY A 73 12.28 7.22 -9.44
CA GLY A 73 13.27 6.25 -8.98
C GLY A 73 14.56 6.88 -8.43
N LYS A 74 14.83 8.17 -8.66
CA LYS A 74 15.97 8.87 -8.06
C LYS A 74 15.63 9.53 -6.72
N LEU A 75 14.34 9.59 -6.34
CA LEU A 75 13.84 10.15 -5.10
C LEU A 75 13.85 9.10 -3.98
N ARG A 76 15.03 8.82 -3.44
CA ARG A 76 15.18 7.80 -2.39
C ARG A 76 14.92 8.39 -1.01
N PHE A 77 14.04 7.76 -0.25
CA PHE A 77 13.87 8.09 1.17
C PHE A 77 15.16 7.83 1.93
N ARG A 78 15.53 8.77 2.79
CA ARG A 78 16.75 8.71 3.61
C ARG A 78 16.44 7.97 4.90
N TYR A 79 17.00 6.77 5.05
CA TYR A 79 16.69 5.83 6.13
C TYR A 79 16.99 6.35 7.54
N GLU A 80 17.83 7.37 7.68
CA GLU A 80 18.03 8.08 8.95
C GLU A 80 16.79 8.86 9.43
N TYR A 81 15.77 9.03 8.57
CA TYR A 81 14.46 9.58 8.94
C TYR A 81 13.36 8.51 9.02
N ALA A 82 13.69 7.22 8.92
CA ALA A 82 12.68 6.18 8.99
C ALA A 82 11.96 6.23 10.35
N LEU A 83 10.63 6.18 10.33
CA LEU A 83 9.85 6.08 11.56
C LEU A 83 10.21 4.76 12.23
N TRP A 84 10.65 4.85 13.49
CA TRP A 84 11.20 3.74 14.27
C TRP A 84 12.44 3.06 13.68
N GLY A 85 13.19 3.72 12.80
CA GLY A 85 14.43 3.16 12.22
C GLY A 85 15.56 2.92 13.23
N ASP A 86 15.56 3.65 14.35
CA ASP A 86 16.57 3.59 15.41
C ASP A 86 16.00 3.22 16.80
N GLY A 87 14.69 2.97 16.91
CA GLY A 87 14.04 2.63 18.17
C GLY A 87 12.52 2.88 18.17
N GLY A 88 11.81 2.33 19.16
CA GLY A 88 10.38 2.61 19.38
C GLY A 88 9.38 1.69 18.69
N GLY A 89 9.85 0.76 17.85
CA GLY A 89 9.07 -0.33 17.26
C GLY A 89 9.96 -1.36 16.56
N ALA A 90 9.46 -2.56 16.31
CA ALA A 90 10.22 -3.64 15.67
C ALA A 90 10.48 -3.37 14.18
N TYR A 91 9.48 -2.81 13.48
CA TYR A 91 9.50 -2.59 12.04
C TYR A 91 9.68 -1.11 11.68
N PRO A 92 10.75 -0.74 10.95
CA PRO A 92 10.92 0.61 10.41
C PRO A 92 9.88 0.92 9.32
N ILE A 93 9.42 2.17 9.26
CA ILE A 93 8.54 2.66 8.20
C ILE A 93 9.25 3.74 7.40
N THR A 94 9.22 3.60 6.08
CA THR A 94 9.74 4.59 5.14
C THR A 94 8.60 5.16 4.31
N PHE A 95 8.79 6.37 3.80
CA PHE A 95 7.74 7.08 3.06
C PHE A 95 8.09 7.21 1.58
N GLN A 96 7.07 7.27 0.74
CA GLN A 96 7.21 7.44 -0.69
C GLN A 96 6.86 8.87 -1.11
N HIS A 97 7.64 9.39 -2.05
CA HIS A 97 7.41 10.73 -2.60
C HIS A 97 6.29 10.71 -3.65
N VAL A 98 5.55 11.81 -3.83
CA VAL A 98 4.61 11.99 -4.96
C VAL A 98 5.31 11.86 -6.31
N GLY A 99 4.55 11.47 -7.33
CA GLY A 99 5.06 11.28 -8.68
C GLY A 99 3.93 11.15 -9.68
N LYS A 100 4.28 11.00 -10.97
CA LYS A 100 3.32 10.98 -12.06
C LYS A 100 2.15 10.01 -11.83
N TYR A 101 2.45 8.82 -11.32
CA TYR A 101 1.48 7.73 -11.11
C TYR A 101 0.79 7.76 -9.74
N PHE A 102 1.29 8.56 -8.79
CA PHE A 102 0.71 8.75 -7.46
C PHE A 102 0.80 10.26 -7.11
N PRO A 103 -0.01 11.09 -7.77
CA PRO A 103 0.16 12.54 -7.72
C PRO A 103 -0.48 13.20 -6.49
N LYS A 104 -1.21 12.43 -5.67
CA LYS A 104 -1.98 12.92 -4.52
C LYS A 104 -1.19 12.70 -3.24
N THR A 105 -1.32 13.62 -2.30
CA THR A 105 -0.68 13.51 -0.99
C THR A 105 -1.48 12.67 -0.02
N VAL A 106 -0.78 11.99 0.89
CA VAL A 106 -1.35 11.20 1.97
C VAL A 106 -0.77 11.69 3.29
N ARG A 107 -1.63 11.99 4.27
CA ARG A 107 -1.18 12.42 5.60
C ARG A 107 -0.74 11.23 6.42
N MET A 108 0.40 11.35 7.09
CA MET A 108 0.99 10.29 7.90
C MET A 108 0.97 10.69 9.37
N TYR A 109 0.56 9.78 10.24
CA TYR A 109 0.50 10.01 11.68
C TYR A 109 1.20 8.86 12.40
N ALA A 110 2.08 9.18 13.33
CA ALA A 110 2.57 8.21 14.31
C ALA A 110 1.64 8.23 15.52
N VAL A 111 1.24 7.04 15.98
CA VAL A 111 0.37 6.86 17.13
C VAL A 111 1.14 6.23 18.27
N ALA A 112 1.00 6.81 19.47
CA ALA A 112 1.51 6.24 20.70
C ALA A 112 0.58 6.60 21.87
N LYS A 113 0.23 5.61 22.70
CA LYS A 113 -0.53 5.81 23.94
C LYS A 113 -1.87 6.57 23.73
N GLY A 114 -2.57 6.28 22.64
CA GLY A 114 -3.86 6.92 22.32
C GLY A 114 -3.76 8.36 21.77
N GLU A 115 -2.56 8.82 21.44
CA GLU A 115 -2.34 10.11 20.78
C GLU A 115 -1.70 9.91 19.40
N ALA A 116 -2.15 10.69 18.42
CA ALA A 116 -1.60 10.77 17.08
C ALA A 116 -0.83 12.08 16.89
N ARG A 117 0.33 12.00 16.25
CA ARG A 117 1.13 13.15 15.82
C ARG A 117 1.38 13.08 14.31
N GLU A 118 0.99 14.13 13.60
CA GLU A 118 1.25 14.22 12.16
C GLU A 118 2.75 14.26 11.89
N ILE A 119 3.22 13.47 10.93
CA ILE A 119 4.59 13.53 10.43
C ILE A 119 4.60 14.61 9.36
N LEU A 120 5.23 15.75 9.68
CA LEU A 120 5.29 16.90 8.81
C LEU A 120 6.36 16.66 7.75
N TYR A 121 5.95 16.73 6.48
CA TYR A 121 6.84 16.54 5.35
C TYR A 121 7.99 17.55 5.35
N ARG A 122 9.19 17.06 5.01
CA ARG A 122 10.35 17.89 4.66
C ARG A 122 11.04 17.31 3.43
N PRO A 123 11.50 18.17 2.51
CA PRO A 123 12.31 17.73 1.37
C PRO A 123 13.55 16.95 1.80
N ASP A 124 14.13 17.27 2.96
CA ASP A 124 15.35 16.64 3.49
C ASP A 124 15.20 15.14 3.79
N TYR A 125 13.97 14.63 3.89
CA TYR A 125 13.71 13.20 4.07
C TYR A 125 14.00 12.38 2.82
N PHE A 126 14.13 13.03 1.66
CA PHE A 126 14.40 12.39 0.40
C PHE A 126 15.73 12.88 -0.17
N THR A 127 16.41 12.00 -0.89
CA THR A 127 17.49 12.39 -1.78
C THR A 127 16.85 13.01 -3.01
N ILE A 128 16.96 14.33 -3.16
CA ILE A 128 16.43 15.07 -4.32
C ILE A 128 17.62 15.61 -5.12
N PRO A 129 17.96 15.01 -6.27
CA PRO A 129 19.00 15.55 -7.15
C PRO A 129 18.65 17.00 -7.55
N PRO A 130 19.62 17.93 -7.63
CA PRO A 130 19.34 19.32 -8.04
C PRO A 130 18.70 19.45 -9.42
N THR A 131 18.91 18.46 -10.30
CA THR A 131 18.32 18.39 -11.64
C THR A 131 16.94 17.73 -11.66
N SER A 132 16.47 17.19 -10.53
CA SER A 132 15.16 16.56 -10.45
C SER A 132 14.05 17.62 -10.50
N PRO A 133 12.94 17.37 -11.24
CA PRO A 133 11.77 18.25 -11.20
C PRO A 133 11.26 18.49 -9.77
N ALA A 134 11.41 17.52 -8.86
CA ALA A 134 10.96 17.63 -7.47
C ALA A 134 11.63 18.77 -6.70
N ALA A 135 12.82 19.23 -7.12
CA ALA A 135 13.49 20.38 -6.52
C ALA A 135 12.71 21.70 -6.69
N GLY A 136 11.77 21.76 -7.63
CA GLY A 136 10.88 22.90 -7.84
C GLY A 136 9.63 22.91 -6.95
N LEU A 137 9.34 21.85 -6.20
CA LEU A 137 8.17 21.82 -5.31
C LEU A 137 8.37 22.79 -4.14
N PRO A 138 7.30 23.52 -3.70
CA PRO A 138 7.35 24.30 -2.48
C PRO A 138 7.76 23.44 -1.28
N LYS A 139 8.64 23.98 -0.42
CA LYS A 139 9.22 23.21 0.69
C LYS A 139 8.20 22.83 1.77
N ASP A 140 7.12 23.60 1.87
CA ASP A 140 6.01 23.46 2.82
C ASP A 140 4.86 22.61 2.26
N ALA A 141 4.81 22.36 0.95
CA ALA A 141 3.85 21.45 0.36
C ALA A 141 4.21 20.01 0.72
N SER A 142 3.29 19.28 1.37
CA SER A 142 3.48 17.85 1.60
C SER A 142 3.71 17.12 0.28
N ALA A 143 4.65 16.19 0.27
CA ALA A 143 4.95 15.37 -0.89
C ALA A 143 4.99 13.87 -0.55
N PHE A 144 4.37 13.46 0.57
CA PHE A 144 4.17 12.05 0.88
C PHE A 144 3.03 11.45 0.05
N ALA A 145 3.26 10.32 -0.60
CA ALA A 145 2.28 9.61 -1.42
C ALA A 145 1.90 8.22 -0.88
N GLY A 146 2.67 7.70 0.08
CA GLY A 146 2.50 6.35 0.58
C GLY A 146 3.59 5.97 1.59
N LEU A 147 3.53 4.73 2.07
CA LEU A 147 4.47 4.19 3.05
C LEU A 147 4.86 2.75 2.69
N TRP A 148 6.08 2.38 3.09
CA TRP A 148 6.60 1.03 3.01
C TRP A 148 7.01 0.56 4.41
N ILE A 149 6.67 -0.68 4.73
CA ILE A 149 7.00 -1.33 6.00
C ILE A 149 8.19 -2.26 5.75
N MET A 150 9.30 -1.96 6.42
CA MET A 150 10.57 -2.66 6.25
C MET A 150 10.65 -3.87 7.18
N GLU A 151 11.57 -4.79 6.88
CA GLU A 151 11.85 -5.95 7.74
C GLU A 151 12.33 -5.53 9.15
N ALA A 152 12.20 -6.43 10.13
CA ALA A 152 12.45 -6.14 11.54
C ALA A 152 13.90 -5.68 11.79
N ARG A 153 14.07 -4.72 12.70
CA ARG A 153 15.41 -4.15 13.04
C ARG A 153 16.35 -5.14 13.70
N ASP A 154 15.81 -6.08 14.46
CA ASP A 154 16.61 -7.07 15.19
C ASP A 154 16.99 -8.27 14.30
N GLY A 155 16.56 -8.27 13.03
CA GLY A 155 16.92 -9.23 12.00
C GLY A 155 18.15 -8.81 11.16
N PRO A 156 18.25 -9.30 9.91
CA PRO A 156 19.26 -8.81 8.96
C PRO A 156 19.08 -7.31 8.69
N ASP A 157 20.11 -6.66 8.16
CA ASP A 157 20.07 -5.21 7.89
C ASP A 157 18.91 -4.83 6.97
N TRP A 158 17.83 -4.32 7.57
CA TRP A 158 16.59 -3.96 6.89
C TRP A 158 16.81 -2.92 5.79
N LYS A 159 17.90 -2.14 5.84
CA LYS A 159 18.25 -1.15 4.81
C LYS A 159 18.73 -1.80 3.51
N ALA A 160 19.13 -3.06 3.57
CA ALA A 160 19.55 -3.87 2.43
C ALA A 160 18.45 -4.81 1.93
N LEU A 161 17.26 -4.76 2.53
CA LEU A 161 16.12 -5.61 2.21
C LEU A 161 14.99 -4.79 1.59
N GLU A 162 14.19 -5.47 0.78
CA GLU A 162 12.94 -4.92 0.25
C GLU A 162 11.87 -4.86 1.34
N PRO A 163 10.88 -3.95 1.24
CA PRO A 163 9.76 -3.90 2.17
C PRO A 163 8.86 -5.12 2.02
N TRP A 164 8.27 -5.58 3.12
CA TRP A 164 7.33 -6.71 3.10
C TRP A 164 5.88 -6.28 2.87
N VAL A 165 5.54 -5.00 3.12
CA VAL A 165 4.24 -4.38 2.79
C VAL A 165 4.43 -2.97 2.24
N THR A 166 3.62 -2.60 1.24
CA THR A 166 3.61 -1.26 0.65
C THR A 166 2.18 -0.74 0.49
N PHE A 167 1.93 0.51 0.88
CA PHE A 167 0.70 1.26 0.59
C PHE A 167 1.05 2.45 -0.29
N LEU A 168 0.60 2.46 -1.55
CA LEU A 168 0.95 3.49 -2.52
C LEU A 168 -0.04 3.54 -3.68
N GLY A 169 -0.58 4.73 -3.95
CA GLY A 169 -1.47 4.99 -5.07
C GLY A 169 -2.92 4.57 -4.79
N ALA A 170 -3.85 5.52 -4.91
CA ALA A 170 -5.26 5.34 -4.56
C ALA A 170 -5.41 4.61 -3.21
N SER A 171 -6.14 3.49 -3.16
CA SER A 171 -6.27 2.64 -1.98
C SER A 171 -5.55 1.30 -2.14
N TYR A 172 -4.53 1.24 -3.00
CA TYR A 172 -3.78 0.02 -3.26
C TYR A 172 -2.77 -0.27 -2.16
N PHE A 173 -2.60 -1.56 -1.89
CA PHE A 173 -1.52 -2.08 -1.09
C PHE A 173 -1.06 -3.44 -1.60
N ARG A 174 0.19 -3.77 -1.31
CA ARG A 174 0.85 -5.02 -1.72
C ARG A 174 1.60 -5.61 -0.54
N ALA A 175 1.81 -6.91 -0.58
CA ALA A 175 2.73 -7.59 0.31
C ALA A 175 3.48 -8.71 -0.40
N VAL A 176 4.59 -9.12 0.19
CA VAL A 176 5.36 -10.29 -0.26
C VAL A 176 4.81 -11.58 0.37
N GLY A 177 5.04 -12.70 -0.30
CA GLY A 177 4.93 -14.03 0.30
C GLY A 177 6.28 -14.50 0.86
N GLU A 178 6.36 -15.75 1.29
CA GLU A 178 7.61 -16.38 1.80
C GLU A 178 8.73 -16.44 0.76
N LEU A 179 8.41 -16.28 -0.53
CA LEU A 179 9.38 -16.27 -1.63
C LEU A 179 9.96 -14.87 -1.91
N GLY A 180 9.53 -13.85 -1.16
CA GLY A 180 10.15 -12.53 -1.12
C GLY A 180 10.01 -11.68 -2.40
N GLN A 181 9.03 -12.00 -3.26
CA GLN A 181 8.76 -11.20 -4.46
C GLN A 181 7.38 -10.53 -4.38
N VAL A 182 7.25 -9.36 -4.98
CA VAL A 182 5.97 -8.62 -5.12
C VAL A 182 5.32 -8.99 -6.46
N GLY A 183 3.99 -9.09 -6.47
CA GLY A 183 3.21 -9.26 -7.70
C GLY A 183 1.92 -8.46 -7.65
N MET A 184 0.83 -9.16 -7.37
CA MET A 184 -0.52 -8.59 -7.32
C MET A 184 -0.70 -7.55 -6.21
N SER A 185 -1.82 -6.82 -6.29
CA SER A 185 -2.24 -5.84 -5.30
C SER A 185 -3.60 -6.19 -4.72
N ALA A 186 -3.88 -5.70 -3.52
CA ALA A 186 -5.22 -5.55 -2.99
C ALA A 186 -5.59 -4.07 -2.96
N ARG A 187 -6.87 -3.76 -2.81
CA ARG A 187 -7.35 -2.38 -2.64
C ARG A 187 -8.32 -2.27 -1.47
N GLY A 188 -8.58 -1.05 -0.99
CA GLY A 188 -9.64 -0.82 -0.01
C GLY A 188 -11.01 -1.23 -0.56
N ALA A 189 -11.38 -0.69 -1.71
CA ALA A 189 -12.61 -1.02 -2.42
C ALA A 189 -12.44 -0.86 -3.94
N ALA A 190 -13.28 -1.53 -4.73
CA ALA A 190 -13.37 -1.35 -6.18
C ALA A 190 -14.77 -0.84 -6.54
N LEU A 191 -14.86 0.31 -7.23
CA LEU A 191 -16.14 1.00 -7.45
C LEU A 191 -16.46 1.04 -8.95
N THR A 192 -17.44 0.23 -9.34
CA THR A 192 -17.90 0.10 -10.73
C THR A 192 -16.79 -0.32 -11.72
N PRO A 193 -15.92 -1.30 -11.39
CA PRO A 193 -14.92 -1.77 -12.34
C PRO A 193 -15.62 -2.42 -13.56
N GLY A 194 -15.16 -2.06 -14.76
CA GLY A 194 -15.72 -2.57 -16.01
C GLY A 194 -17.18 -2.14 -16.31
N GLY A 195 -17.70 -1.14 -15.59
CA GLY A 195 -18.99 -0.53 -15.89
C GLY A 195 -18.98 0.33 -17.17
N PRO A 196 -20.12 0.96 -17.53
CA PRO A 196 -20.24 1.77 -18.75
C PRO A 196 -19.43 3.08 -18.71
N GLY A 197 -19.01 3.55 -17.53
CA GLY A 197 -18.19 4.73 -17.31
C GLY A 197 -16.79 4.40 -16.77
N PRO A 198 -15.95 5.41 -16.52
CA PRO A 198 -14.66 5.19 -15.86
C PRO A 198 -14.87 4.62 -14.46
N GLU A 199 -14.02 3.66 -14.08
CA GLU A 199 -13.94 3.17 -12.70
C GLU A 199 -13.59 4.32 -11.75
N GLU A 200 -14.24 4.35 -10.59
CA GLU A 200 -13.90 5.27 -9.52
C GLU A 200 -12.87 4.61 -8.59
N PHE A 201 -11.70 5.24 -8.45
CA PHE A 201 -10.61 4.74 -7.60
C PHE A 201 -10.59 5.50 -6.27
N PRO A 202 -11.04 4.89 -5.16
CA PRO A 202 -10.97 5.53 -3.86
C PRO A 202 -9.52 5.66 -3.37
N ASP A 203 -9.20 6.76 -2.69
CA ASP A 203 -7.87 7.05 -2.17
C ASP A 203 -7.79 6.76 -0.67
N PHE A 204 -6.69 6.17 -0.19
CA PHE A 204 -6.29 6.35 1.20
C PHE A 204 -5.71 7.76 1.36
N VAL A 205 -6.39 8.63 2.11
CA VAL A 205 -6.02 10.04 2.27
C VAL A 205 -5.22 10.32 3.55
N ALA A 206 -5.25 9.38 4.49
CA ALA A 206 -4.46 9.46 5.71
C ALA A 206 -4.21 8.08 6.34
N HIS A 207 -3.04 7.94 6.98
CA HIS A 207 -2.61 6.75 7.69
C HIS A 207 -2.19 7.08 9.12
N TRP A 208 -2.62 6.26 10.09
CA TRP A 208 -2.19 6.29 11.49
C TRP A 208 -1.49 4.98 11.81
N ILE A 209 -0.23 5.06 12.22
CA ILE A 209 0.66 3.93 12.34
C ILE A 209 1.00 3.75 13.81
N GLU A 210 0.74 2.57 14.36
CA GLU A 210 1.18 2.17 15.70
C GLU A 210 2.39 1.24 15.61
N PRO A 211 3.36 1.34 16.54
CA PRO A 211 4.52 0.48 16.52
C PRO A 211 4.17 -0.94 16.96
N ALA A 212 4.70 -1.94 16.24
CA ALA A 212 4.81 -3.29 16.78
C ALA A 212 5.88 -3.29 17.88
N ALA A 213 5.58 -3.85 19.06
CA ALA A 213 6.53 -3.86 20.17
C ALA A 213 7.68 -4.85 19.93
N THR A 214 7.34 -6.04 19.41
CA THR A 214 8.26 -7.08 18.96
C THR A 214 7.99 -7.45 17.50
N ASP A 215 8.85 -8.28 16.90
CA ASP A 215 8.65 -8.81 15.56
C ASP A 215 7.50 -9.84 15.47
N ASP A 216 7.12 -10.46 16.60
CA ASP A 216 5.93 -11.31 16.71
C ASP A 216 4.61 -10.51 16.78
N ASP A 217 4.67 -9.22 17.12
CA ASP A 217 3.50 -8.34 17.19
C ASP A 217 3.16 -7.77 15.81
N PRO A 218 1.86 -7.58 15.48
CA PRO A 218 1.48 -6.93 14.23
C PRO A 218 1.82 -5.45 14.22
N VAL A 219 2.14 -4.92 13.04
CA VAL A 219 2.04 -3.47 12.80
C VAL A 219 0.56 -3.13 12.66
N ILE A 220 0.05 -2.24 13.52
CA ILE A 220 -1.31 -1.73 13.38
C ILE A 220 -1.28 -0.47 12.52
N LEU A 221 -2.01 -0.52 11.42
CA LEU A 221 -2.19 0.61 10.51
C LEU A 221 -3.68 0.92 10.42
N HIS A 222 -4.06 2.16 10.70
CA HIS A 222 -5.40 2.65 10.39
C HIS A 222 -5.35 3.55 9.17
N SER A 223 -6.35 3.44 8.29
CA SER A 223 -6.40 4.20 7.05
C SER A 223 -7.77 4.85 6.87
N LEU A 224 -7.78 6.12 6.47
CA LEU A 224 -8.98 6.81 6.05
C LEU A 224 -9.08 6.76 4.53
N LEU A 225 -10.18 6.21 4.03
CA LEU A 225 -10.50 6.13 2.62
C LEU A 225 -11.53 7.21 2.27
N ASP A 226 -11.34 7.90 1.15
CA ASP A 226 -12.31 8.84 0.62
C ASP A 226 -12.29 8.85 -0.92
N SER A 227 -13.44 9.11 -1.51
CA SER A 227 -13.67 9.14 -2.97
C SER A 227 -14.94 9.92 -3.27
N PRO A 228 -15.33 10.19 -4.53
CA PRO A 228 -16.63 10.80 -4.83
C PRO A 228 -17.84 10.07 -4.23
N SER A 229 -17.86 8.74 -4.27
CA SER A 229 -19.04 7.94 -3.91
C SER A 229 -18.93 7.20 -2.57
N LEU A 230 -17.74 7.08 -1.98
CA LEU A 230 -17.48 6.29 -0.78
C LEU A 230 -16.55 7.01 0.19
N ALA A 231 -16.78 6.86 1.49
CA ALA A 231 -15.77 7.10 2.53
C ALA A 231 -15.65 5.85 3.40
N GLY A 232 -14.50 5.64 4.03
CA GLY A 232 -14.33 4.48 4.91
C GLY A 232 -13.19 4.60 5.91
N ALA A 233 -13.29 3.84 7.00
CA ALA A 233 -12.24 3.69 8.00
C ALA A 233 -11.77 2.24 8.02
N TYR A 234 -10.46 2.05 7.93
CA TYR A 234 -9.83 0.74 7.96
C TYR A 234 -8.95 0.59 9.19
N ARG A 235 -8.88 -0.63 9.71
CA ARG A 235 -7.83 -1.09 10.63
C ARG A 235 -7.21 -2.35 10.06
N PHE A 236 -5.91 -2.30 9.84
CA PHE A 236 -5.08 -3.42 9.42
C PHE A 236 -4.22 -3.84 10.62
N ALA A 237 -4.25 -5.12 10.97
CA ALA A 237 -3.21 -5.75 11.78
C ALA A 237 -2.34 -6.59 10.85
N LEU A 238 -1.10 -6.14 10.62
CA LEU A 238 -0.19 -6.68 9.63
C LEU A 238 0.82 -7.59 10.31
N HIS A 239 0.70 -8.90 10.12
CA HIS A 239 1.56 -9.91 10.72
C HIS A 239 2.62 -10.36 9.71
N ARG A 240 3.89 -10.17 10.05
CA ARG A 240 5.00 -10.78 9.34
C ARG A 240 5.20 -12.21 9.85
N SER A 241 4.70 -13.18 9.10
CA SER A 241 4.85 -14.62 9.41
C SER A 241 5.83 -15.24 8.40
N LYS A 242 5.61 -16.49 7.96
CA LYS A 242 6.34 -17.06 6.82
C LYS A 242 6.19 -16.16 5.57
N GLY A 243 4.98 -15.70 5.31
CA GLY A 243 4.66 -14.64 4.36
C GLY A 243 4.04 -13.46 5.10
N VAL A 244 2.91 -12.96 4.63
CA VAL A 244 2.18 -11.86 5.29
C VAL A 244 0.73 -12.24 5.51
N VAL A 245 0.24 -12.04 6.73
CA VAL A 245 -1.18 -12.19 7.08
C VAL A 245 -1.71 -10.85 7.54
N MET A 246 -2.86 -10.42 7.03
CA MET A 246 -3.47 -9.15 7.39
C MET A 246 -4.88 -9.39 7.91
N ASP A 247 -5.14 -9.03 9.16
CA ASP A 247 -6.51 -8.92 9.67
C ASP A 247 -7.03 -7.51 9.39
N ILE A 248 -8.16 -7.41 8.69
CA ILE A 248 -8.69 -6.15 8.17
C ILE A 248 -10.12 -5.95 8.65
N GLU A 249 -10.35 -4.82 9.30
CA GLU A 249 -11.68 -4.26 9.56
C GLU A 249 -11.91 -3.09 8.60
N ALA A 250 -13.03 -3.08 7.90
CA ALA A 250 -13.44 -2.02 6.98
C ALA A 250 -14.85 -1.53 7.32
N ASP A 251 -14.97 -0.25 7.67
CA ASP A 251 -16.23 0.45 7.92
C ASP A 251 -16.45 1.45 6.78
N LEU A 252 -17.47 1.23 5.95
CA LEU A 252 -17.69 1.92 4.68
C LEU A 252 -19.04 2.65 4.69
N HIS A 253 -19.04 3.88 4.20
CA HIS A 253 -20.20 4.76 4.15
C HIS A 253 -20.36 5.34 2.75
N THR A 254 -21.53 5.12 2.15
CA THR A 254 -21.78 5.54 0.76
C THR A 254 -22.31 6.97 0.71
N ARG A 255 -21.70 7.79 -0.14
CA ARG A 255 -22.13 9.17 -0.43
C ARG A 255 -23.08 9.23 -1.62
N ALA A 256 -22.87 8.36 -2.59
CA ALA A 256 -23.66 8.27 -3.81
C ALA A 256 -24.00 6.80 -4.12
N PRO A 257 -24.98 6.52 -4.99
CA PRO A 257 -25.23 5.16 -5.46
C PRO A 257 -24.01 4.58 -6.19
N ILE A 258 -23.73 3.30 -5.96
CA ILE A 258 -22.61 2.57 -6.56
C ILE A 258 -23.17 1.34 -7.25
N GLU A 259 -22.99 1.24 -8.57
CA GLU A 259 -23.50 0.13 -9.36
C GLU A 259 -22.88 -1.20 -8.92
N ARG A 260 -21.57 -1.19 -8.63
CA ARG A 260 -20.83 -2.36 -8.18
C ARG A 260 -19.80 -1.97 -7.13
N LEU A 261 -20.10 -2.29 -5.88
CA LEU A 261 -19.16 -2.15 -4.76
C LEU A 261 -18.43 -3.48 -4.55
N GLY A 262 -17.15 -3.53 -4.96
CA GLY A 262 -16.24 -4.64 -4.72
C GLY A 262 -15.56 -4.55 -3.36
N ILE A 263 -15.78 -5.57 -2.53
CA ILE A 263 -15.23 -5.76 -1.19
C ILE A 263 -14.04 -6.73 -1.26
N ALA A 264 -12.99 -6.44 -0.48
CA ALA A 264 -11.71 -7.14 -0.51
C ALA A 264 -11.19 -7.37 -1.94
N PRO A 265 -11.11 -6.33 -2.79
CA PRO A 265 -10.70 -6.48 -4.17
C PRO A 265 -9.22 -6.85 -4.27
N LEU A 266 -8.94 -7.83 -5.12
CA LEU A 266 -7.62 -8.23 -5.59
C LEU A 266 -7.45 -7.77 -7.03
N THR A 267 -6.24 -7.35 -7.39
CA THR A 267 -5.87 -6.88 -8.72
C THR A 267 -4.57 -7.52 -9.13
N SER A 268 -4.56 -8.18 -10.28
CA SER A 268 -3.41 -8.92 -10.79
C SER A 268 -3.27 -8.71 -12.29
N MET A 269 -2.26 -9.37 -12.87
CA MET A 269 -1.96 -9.33 -14.30
C MET A 269 -1.89 -10.76 -14.83
N PHE A 270 -2.52 -10.99 -15.98
CA PHE A 270 -2.39 -12.21 -16.76
C PHE A 270 -2.31 -11.84 -18.24
N TRP A 271 -1.14 -12.06 -18.85
CA TRP A 271 -0.95 -11.80 -20.28
C TRP A 271 -1.16 -13.07 -21.10
N TYR A 272 -0.43 -14.14 -20.79
CA TYR A 272 -0.60 -15.48 -21.37
C TYR A 272 0.09 -16.54 -20.52
N SER A 273 -0.26 -17.81 -20.77
CA SER A 273 0.41 -18.97 -20.19
C SER A 273 0.68 -20.03 -21.26
N GLN A 274 1.39 -21.10 -20.89
CA GLN A 274 1.68 -22.24 -21.78
C GLN A 274 0.44 -22.89 -22.40
N THR A 275 -0.73 -22.79 -21.76
CA THR A 275 -1.97 -23.38 -22.26
C THR A 275 -2.61 -22.54 -23.37
N ALA A 276 -2.37 -21.22 -23.38
CA ALA A 276 -2.97 -20.28 -24.30
C ALA A 276 -2.00 -19.11 -24.59
N LYS A 277 -0.95 -19.37 -25.37
CA LYS A 277 0.03 -18.38 -25.81
C LYS A 277 -0.14 -18.05 -27.31
N PRO A 278 -0.36 -16.78 -27.69
CA PRO A 278 -0.32 -16.37 -29.10
C PRO A 278 1.07 -16.63 -29.72
N THR A 279 1.09 -17.07 -30.97
CA THR A 279 2.35 -17.39 -31.66
C THR A 279 3.24 -16.14 -31.75
N ALA A 280 4.51 -16.30 -31.37
CA ALA A 280 5.56 -15.28 -31.46
C ALA A 280 5.27 -13.96 -30.71
N VAL A 281 4.38 -13.97 -29.70
CA VAL A 281 4.12 -12.78 -28.86
C VAL A 281 5.34 -12.37 -28.03
N ASP A 282 6.10 -13.36 -27.55
CA ASP A 282 7.25 -13.19 -26.66
C ASP A 282 8.06 -14.50 -26.64
N TRP A 283 9.28 -14.47 -26.11
CA TRP A 283 10.13 -15.65 -25.93
C TRP A 283 9.79 -16.44 -24.66
N ARG A 284 9.28 -15.80 -23.61
CA ARG A 284 8.94 -16.41 -22.30
C ARG A 284 7.75 -17.37 -22.42
N PRO A 285 7.74 -18.54 -21.76
CA PRO A 285 6.63 -19.48 -21.92
C PRO A 285 5.31 -18.98 -21.30
N SER A 286 5.37 -18.28 -20.16
CA SER A 286 4.24 -17.67 -19.45
C SER A 286 4.63 -16.31 -18.88
N VAL A 287 3.66 -15.39 -18.81
CA VAL A 287 3.79 -14.08 -18.17
C VAL A 287 2.49 -13.74 -17.44
N HIS A 288 2.50 -13.89 -16.12
CA HIS A 288 1.39 -13.59 -15.24
C HIS A 288 1.80 -13.56 -13.76
N ASP A 289 1.01 -12.82 -12.98
CA ASP A 289 1.14 -12.70 -11.53
C ASP A 289 0.26 -13.68 -10.77
N SER A 290 -0.79 -14.17 -11.43
CA SER A 290 -1.71 -15.22 -10.97
C SER A 290 -2.13 -16.06 -12.17
N ASP A 291 -2.45 -17.34 -11.99
CA ASP A 291 -2.93 -18.23 -13.05
C ASP A 291 -4.40 -18.66 -12.90
N GLY A 292 -5.03 -18.37 -11.76
CA GLY A 292 -6.45 -18.64 -11.56
C GLY A 292 -7.08 -17.95 -10.36
N LEU A 293 -8.41 -17.88 -10.41
CA LEU A 293 -9.26 -17.58 -9.27
C LEU A 293 -9.67 -18.90 -8.60
N ALA A 294 -9.32 -19.05 -7.33
CA ALA A 294 -9.82 -20.11 -6.46
C ALA A 294 -10.99 -19.60 -5.60
N LEU A 295 -11.98 -20.45 -5.37
CA LEU A 295 -13.11 -20.17 -4.48
C LEU A 295 -13.37 -21.35 -3.55
N TRP A 296 -13.74 -21.05 -2.32
CA TRP A 296 -14.32 -21.99 -1.37
C TRP A 296 -15.71 -21.52 -0.98
N THR A 297 -16.73 -22.18 -1.52
CA THR A 297 -18.11 -21.75 -1.35
C THR A 297 -18.65 -22.10 0.04
N ARG A 298 -19.75 -21.45 0.44
CA ARG A 298 -20.45 -21.81 1.69
C ARG A 298 -20.82 -23.29 1.77
N ALA A 299 -21.27 -23.84 0.65
CA ALA A 299 -21.66 -25.24 0.49
C ALA A 299 -20.49 -26.23 0.58
N GLY A 300 -19.24 -25.74 0.59
CA GLY A 300 -18.03 -26.56 0.69
C GLY A 300 -17.46 -26.99 -0.65
N GLU A 301 -17.89 -26.39 -1.77
CA GLU A 301 -17.31 -26.63 -3.09
C GLU A 301 -16.01 -25.83 -3.24
N HIS A 302 -14.99 -26.46 -3.83
CA HIS A 302 -13.77 -25.79 -4.26
C HIS A 302 -13.81 -25.61 -5.77
N ILE A 303 -13.80 -24.35 -6.22
CA ILE A 303 -13.86 -24.00 -7.64
C ILE A 303 -12.52 -23.41 -8.05
N TRP A 304 -11.99 -23.86 -9.19
CA TRP A 304 -10.83 -23.27 -9.85
C TRP A 304 -11.22 -22.72 -11.22
N ARG A 305 -11.04 -21.42 -11.41
CA ARG A 305 -11.29 -20.70 -12.66
C ARG A 305 -9.95 -20.16 -13.19
N PRO A 306 -9.30 -20.85 -14.15
CA PRO A 306 -8.07 -20.35 -14.78
C PRO A 306 -8.25 -18.95 -15.37
N LEU A 307 -7.28 -18.07 -15.25
CA LEU A 307 -7.38 -16.72 -15.84
C LEU A 307 -7.18 -16.77 -17.35
N ASN A 308 -7.73 -15.77 -18.05
CA ASN A 308 -7.52 -15.55 -19.47
C ASN A 308 -7.19 -14.09 -19.73
N ASN A 309 -6.70 -13.84 -20.94
CA ASN A 309 -6.61 -12.51 -21.52
C ASN A 309 -7.60 -12.42 -22.71
N PRO A 310 -8.88 -12.10 -22.45
CA PRO A 310 -9.92 -12.13 -23.46
C PRO A 310 -9.81 -10.95 -24.44
N PRO A 311 -10.35 -11.05 -25.67
CA PRO A 311 -10.34 -9.96 -26.65
C PRO A 311 -11.32 -8.81 -26.31
N ARG A 312 -12.11 -8.95 -25.24
CA ARG A 312 -13.04 -7.94 -24.71
C ARG A 312 -13.17 -8.12 -23.20
N THR A 313 -13.51 -7.05 -22.50
CA THR A 313 -13.82 -7.10 -21.06
C THR A 313 -14.86 -8.19 -20.79
N THR A 314 -14.51 -9.11 -19.91
CA THR A 314 -15.34 -10.26 -19.56
C THR A 314 -15.58 -10.26 -18.06
N LEU A 315 -16.83 -10.53 -17.67
CA LEU A 315 -17.26 -10.66 -16.29
C LEU A 315 -17.75 -12.08 -16.04
N SER A 316 -17.15 -12.76 -15.06
CA SER A 316 -17.67 -14.00 -14.49
C SER A 316 -18.20 -13.73 -13.08
N SER A 317 -19.38 -14.25 -12.76
CA SER A 317 -20.02 -14.07 -11.44
C SER A 317 -20.35 -15.42 -10.81
N PHE A 318 -19.82 -15.66 -9.61
CA PHE A 318 -20.02 -16.88 -8.83
C PHE A 318 -20.89 -16.54 -7.62
N LEU A 319 -22.19 -16.83 -7.72
CA LEU A 319 -23.17 -16.50 -6.67
C LEU A 319 -22.91 -17.35 -5.42
N ASP A 320 -22.95 -16.73 -4.24
CA ASP A 320 -22.86 -17.42 -2.96
C ASP A 320 -23.58 -16.63 -1.85
N GLU A 321 -23.68 -17.23 -0.67
CA GLU A 321 -24.12 -16.60 0.56
C GLU A 321 -23.14 -16.95 1.68
N ASN A 322 -22.37 -15.95 2.15
CA ASN A 322 -21.27 -16.14 3.13
C ASN A 322 -20.17 -17.10 2.63
N PRO A 323 -19.42 -16.74 1.56
CA PRO A 323 -18.34 -17.58 1.05
C PRO A 323 -17.29 -17.84 2.13
N ARG A 324 -16.66 -19.03 2.10
CA ARG A 324 -15.58 -19.38 3.04
C ARG A 324 -14.26 -18.74 2.65
N GLY A 325 -14.05 -18.48 1.36
CA GLY A 325 -12.95 -17.66 0.88
C GLY A 325 -12.83 -17.66 -0.63
N PHE A 326 -12.00 -16.77 -1.14
CA PHE A 326 -11.66 -16.69 -2.55
C PHE A 326 -10.30 -16.01 -2.72
N GLY A 327 -9.60 -16.28 -3.81
CA GLY A 327 -8.28 -15.69 -4.01
C GLY A 327 -7.76 -15.82 -5.43
N LEU A 328 -6.89 -14.88 -5.80
CA LEU A 328 -6.07 -15.02 -7.00
C LEU A 328 -4.81 -15.78 -6.60
N LEU A 329 -4.56 -16.92 -7.23
CA LEU A 329 -3.44 -17.78 -6.89
C LEU A 329 -2.46 -17.87 -8.05
N GLN A 330 -1.19 -18.11 -7.71
CA GLN A 330 -0.12 -18.49 -8.61
C GLN A 330 0.27 -19.94 -8.29
N ARG A 331 -0.37 -20.91 -8.97
CA ARG A 331 -0.11 -22.33 -8.74
C ARG A 331 1.16 -22.82 -9.43
N ASP A 332 1.47 -22.28 -10.61
CA ASP A 332 2.71 -22.61 -11.31
C ASP A 332 3.90 -21.82 -10.75
N ARG A 333 4.81 -22.53 -10.09
CA ARG A 333 6.02 -21.96 -9.47
C ARG A 333 7.32 -22.50 -10.07
N ASN A 334 7.27 -23.17 -11.23
CA ASN A 334 8.47 -23.64 -11.90
C ASN A 334 9.12 -22.52 -12.72
N PHE A 335 10.37 -22.18 -12.41
CA PHE A 335 11.12 -21.16 -13.15
C PHE A 335 11.18 -21.44 -14.66
N ASP A 336 11.28 -22.70 -15.09
CA ASP A 336 11.36 -23.07 -16.51
C ASP A 336 10.12 -22.64 -17.31
N HIS A 337 9.02 -22.34 -16.64
CA HIS A 337 7.76 -21.91 -17.26
C HIS A 337 7.69 -20.39 -17.46
N TYR A 338 8.63 -19.62 -16.88
CA TYR A 338 8.69 -18.17 -17.00
C TYR A 338 10.00 -17.69 -17.63
N GLN A 339 11.12 -18.30 -17.20
CA GLN A 339 12.48 -18.03 -17.67
C GLN A 339 12.92 -16.55 -17.54
N ASP A 340 12.31 -15.80 -16.60
CA ASP A 340 12.48 -14.34 -16.47
C ASP A 340 13.16 -13.92 -15.15
N GLY A 341 14.00 -12.89 -15.21
CA GLY A 341 14.63 -12.27 -14.05
C GLY A 341 13.69 -11.49 -13.12
N VAL A 342 12.46 -11.15 -13.54
CA VAL A 342 11.42 -10.54 -12.68
C VAL A 342 10.70 -11.55 -11.79
N LYS A 343 11.00 -12.85 -11.93
CA LYS A 343 10.64 -13.92 -10.99
C LYS A 343 9.13 -14.08 -10.74
N TYR A 344 8.33 -14.20 -11.80
CA TYR A 344 6.88 -14.43 -11.71
C TYR A 344 6.53 -15.66 -10.86
N GLU A 345 7.34 -16.71 -10.91
CA GLU A 345 7.17 -17.95 -10.14
C GLU A 345 7.24 -17.75 -8.62
N LYS A 346 7.79 -16.61 -8.17
CA LYS A 346 7.91 -16.24 -6.75
C LYS A 346 6.85 -15.26 -6.28
N ARG A 347 6.03 -14.72 -7.18
CA ARG A 347 4.96 -13.78 -6.81
C ARG A 347 3.92 -14.49 -5.91
N PRO A 348 3.39 -13.81 -4.88
CA PRO A 348 2.51 -14.44 -3.91
C PRO A 348 1.16 -14.76 -4.54
N SER A 349 0.52 -15.80 -4.03
CA SER A 349 -0.92 -15.99 -4.07
C SER A 349 -1.56 -15.13 -2.97
N THR A 350 -2.75 -14.58 -3.22
CA THR A 350 -3.52 -13.84 -2.22
C THR A 350 -4.90 -14.44 -2.01
N TRP A 351 -5.18 -14.85 -0.77
CA TRP A 351 -6.46 -15.44 -0.36
C TRP A 351 -7.21 -14.53 0.61
N VAL A 352 -8.50 -14.29 0.33
CA VAL A 352 -9.45 -13.59 1.17
C VAL A 352 -10.25 -14.62 1.98
N GLU A 353 -10.17 -14.53 3.30
CA GLU A 353 -11.04 -15.26 4.23
C GLU A 353 -12.01 -14.28 4.90
N PRO A 354 -13.30 -14.30 4.53
CA PRO A 354 -14.33 -13.54 5.25
C PRO A 354 -14.40 -13.94 6.73
N LEU A 355 -14.40 -12.95 7.61
CA LEU A 355 -14.59 -13.14 9.05
C LEU A 355 -15.99 -12.65 9.44
N GLY A 356 -16.92 -13.59 9.51
CA GLY A 356 -18.34 -13.34 9.75
C GLY A 356 -19.21 -13.52 8.50
N ASP A 357 -20.48 -13.16 8.62
CA ASP A 357 -21.46 -13.34 7.55
C ASP A 357 -21.50 -12.11 6.62
N TRP A 358 -21.11 -12.29 5.36
CA TRP A 358 -21.09 -11.26 4.30
C TRP A 358 -22.42 -11.15 3.53
N GLY A 359 -23.39 -12.00 3.85
CA GLY A 359 -24.70 -12.06 3.21
C GLY A 359 -24.67 -12.65 1.80
N GLN A 360 -25.73 -12.37 1.04
CA GLN A 360 -25.87 -12.80 -0.35
C GLN A 360 -25.10 -11.89 -1.30
N GLY A 361 -24.41 -12.48 -2.27
CA GLY A 361 -23.64 -11.74 -3.26
C GLY A 361 -23.01 -12.66 -4.28
N ALA A 362 -21.90 -12.21 -4.83
CA ALA A 362 -21.10 -12.99 -5.76
C ALA A 362 -19.62 -12.65 -5.61
N VAL A 363 -18.76 -13.66 -5.74
CA VAL A 363 -17.37 -13.40 -6.14
C VAL A 363 -17.39 -13.09 -7.63
N GLN A 364 -16.91 -11.92 -8.02
CA GLN A 364 -16.86 -11.49 -9.40
C GLN A 364 -15.42 -11.41 -9.88
N LEU A 365 -15.18 -11.95 -11.08
CA LEU A 365 -13.92 -11.89 -11.80
C LEU A 365 -14.11 -11.04 -13.06
N LEU A 366 -13.34 -9.96 -13.16
CA LEU A 366 -13.22 -9.13 -14.35
C LEU A 366 -11.88 -9.38 -15.01
N GLU A 367 -11.93 -9.66 -16.31
CA GLU A 367 -10.77 -9.89 -17.18
C GLU A 367 -10.82 -8.84 -18.29
N PHE A 368 -9.86 -7.91 -18.29
CA PHE A 368 -9.68 -6.89 -19.31
C PHE A 368 -8.68 -7.36 -20.38
N PRO A 369 -8.85 -6.97 -21.66
CA PRO A 369 -7.82 -7.23 -22.67
C PRO A 369 -6.54 -6.47 -22.32
N THR A 370 -5.40 -7.12 -22.45
CA THR A 370 -4.08 -6.48 -22.39
C THR A 370 -3.16 -7.01 -23.49
N ASP A 371 -2.23 -6.18 -23.94
CA ASP A 371 -1.16 -6.53 -24.87
C ASP A 371 0.23 -6.42 -24.23
N ASP A 372 0.31 -6.07 -22.94
CA ASP A 372 1.56 -5.89 -22.19
C ASP A 372 1.39 -6.32 -20.72
N GLU A 373 2.49 -6.71 -20.09
CA GLU A 373 2.61 -7.14 -18.68
C GLU A 373 2.61 -5.99 -17.68
N ILE A 374 2.82 -4.76 -18.17
CA ILE A 374 2.85 -3.56 -17.30
C ILE A 374 1.45 -3.09 -16.86
N HIS A 375 0.40 -3.70 -17.40
CA HIS A 375 -0.99 -3.36 -17.14
C HIS A 375 -1.69 -4.49 -16.38
N ASP A 376 -2.05 -4.23 -15.12
CA ASP A 376 -2.94 -5.13 -14.39
C ASP A 376 -4.31 -5.19 -15.09
N ASN A 377 -4.74 -6.39 -15.47
CA ASN A 377 -5.93 -6.63 -16.27
C ASN A 377 -6.92 -7.60 -15.61
N ILE A 378 -6.67 -8.00 -14.36
CA ILE A 378 -7.50 -8.94 -13.60
C ILE A 378 -7.99 -8.26 -12.33
N VAL A 379 -9.30 -8.33 -12.07
CA VAL A 379 -9.90 -7.87 -10.81
C VAL A 379 -10.81 -8.96 -10.25
N ALA A 380 -10.61 -9.34 -8.99
CA ALA A 380 -11.47 -10.28 -8.27
C ALA A 380 -11.96 -9.64 -6.96
N SER A 381 -13.27 -9.66 -6.69
CA SER A 381 -13.82 -9.09 -5.47
C SER A 381 -15.16 -9.72 -5.10
N TRP A 382 -15.54 -9.63 -3.82
CA TRP A 382 -16.91 -9.92 -3.41
C TRP A 382 -17.82 -8.72 -3.70
N VAL A 383 -18.98 -8.96 -4.30
CA VAL A 383 -19.97 -7.93 -4.60
C VAL A 383 -21.30 -8.33 -3.95
N PRO A 384 -21.80 -7.55 -2.97
CA PRO A 384 -23.12 -7.76 -2.39
C PRO A 384 -24.23 -7.77 -3.45
N LYS A 385 -25.26 -8.61 -3.26
CA LYS A 385 -26.34 -8.78 -4.23
C LYS A 385 -27.24 -7.54 -4.37
N ALA A 386 -27.45 -6.82 -3.27
CA ALA A 386 -28.29 -5.64 -3.28
C ALA A 386 -27.55 -4.46 -3.94
N PRO A 387 -28.22 -3.63 -4.76
CA PRO A 387 -27.67 -2.37 -5.23
C PRO A 387 -27.21 -1.51 -4.04
N THR A 388 -26.09 -0.82 -4.24
CA THR A 388 -25.54 0.08 -3.23
C THR A 388 -26.12 1.47 -3.43
N GLU A 389 -26.98 1.89 -2.51
CA GLU A 389 -27.61 3.22 -2.51
C GLU A 389 -26.80 4.21 -1.68
N ALA A 390 -27.06 5.51 -1.85
CA ALA A 390 -26.47 6.55 -1.00
C ALA A 390 -26.93 6.43 0.46
N GLY A 391 -26.04 6.73 1.42
CA GLY A 391 -26.32 6.73 2.86
C GLY A 391 -26.33 5.34 3.51
N GLN A 392 -25.91 4.30 2.80
CA GLN A 392 -25.74 2.95 3.33
C GLN A 392 -24.41 2.82 4.07
N ASN A 393 -24.39 1.95 5.08
CA ASN A 393 -23.22 1.64 5.88
C ASN A 393 -22.93 0.15 5.79
N PHE A 394 -21.67 -0.21 5.61
CA PHE A 394 -21.21 -1.58 5.56
C PHE A 394 -20.04 -1.77 6.53
N ALA A 395 -20.04 -2.89 7.25
CA ALA A 395 -18.92 -3.30 8.08
C ALA A 395 -18.49 -4.69 7.64
N PHE A 396 -17.23 -4.81 7.20
CA PHE A 396 -16.64 -6.07 6.79
C PHE A 396 -15.38 -6.33 7.61
N THR A 397 -15.25 -7.57 8.07
CA THR A 397 -14.02 -8.09 8.65
C THR A 397 -13.56 -9.24 7.78
N TYR A 398 -12.26 -9.29 7.49
CA TYR A 398 -11.67 -10.37 6.72
C TYR A 398 -10.18 -10.47 7.00
N ARG A 399 -9.62 -11.62 6.61
CA ARG A 399 -8.20 -11.87 6.63
C ARG A 399 -7.68 -12.02 5.20
N LEU A 400 -6.53 -11.40 4.93
CA LEU A 400 -5.75 -11.64 3.72
C LEU A 400 -4.53 -12.47 4.03
N TYR A 401 -4.30 -13.51 3.23
CA TYR A 401 -3.09 -14.32 3.26
C TYR A 401 -2.29 -14.06 1.99
N TRP A 402 -1.06 -13.59 2.14
CA TRP A 402 -0.08 -13.43 1.06
C TRP A 402 0.97 -14.51 1.21
N LEU A 403 0.78 -15.63 0.50
CA LEU A 403 1.54 -16.86 0.67
C LEU A 403 1.92 -17.46 -0.69
N ALA A 404 2.81 -18.46 -0.69
CA ALA A 404 3.11 -19.24 -1.89
C ALA A 404 1.91 -20.13 -2.30
N ASP A 405 1.28 -20.78 -1.33
CA ASP A 405 0.18 -21.72 -1.58
C ASP A 405 -1.13 -21.22 -0.95
N GLU A 406 -2.25 -21.84 -1.33
CA GLU A 406 -3.53 -21.62 -0.65
C GLU A 406 -3.42 -22.01 0.85
N PRO A 407 -3.99 -21.21 1.77
CA PRO A 407 -3.83 -21.38 3.22
C PRO A 407 -4.52 -22.61 3.82
#